data_AF-A0A0N4VJQ4-F1
#
_entry.id   AF-A0A0N4VJQ4-F1
#
_cell.length_a   1.000
_cell.length_b   1.000
_cell.length_c   1.000
_cell.angle_alpha   90.00
_cell.angle_beta   90.00
_cell.angle_gamma   90.00
#
_symmetry.space_group_name_H-M   'P 1'
#
loop_
_entity.id
_entity.type
_entity.pdbx_description
1 polymer ?
#
loop_
_entity_poly.entity_id
_entity_poly.type
_entity_poly.pdbx_seq_one_letter_code
_entity_poly.pdbx_strand_id
1 'polypeptide(L)'
;MSMKVLALLLVIILSSTASVFSFTITALKRYRYSNHTDVTTVPPCCSDLIGSLTCKRLNDRDPLVFNRRCQKEADFSMIQCCNSCGLDDAPERYAKFFDANTDSEHCFDRMSPNFCAKFLNKRDFWSSSIWSCDGISANLAFRICRRTCGFCNKNLYSKDDGYYQPTPCGIAPEFIPYSKKAEMLKRYKSNSF
;
A
#
# COMPACT_ATOMS: atom_id res chain seq x y z
N MET A 1 41.25 60.97 -15.13
CA MET A 1 41.51 60.62 -13.72
C MET A 1 40.23 60.06 -13.11
N SER A 2 40.11 58.81 -12.68
CA SER A 2 40.90 57.62 -12.92
C SER A 2 39.95 56.42 -12.81
N MET A 3 39.81 55.64 -13.88
CA MET A 3 38.93 54.46 -14.02
C MET A 3 39.31 53.27 -13.11
N LYS A 4 40.14 53.50 -12.10
CA LYS A 4 40.68 52.49 -11.17
C LYS A 4 39.94 52.43 -9.83
N VAL A 5 39.01 53.35 -9.55
CA VAL A 5 38.26 53.37 -8.27
C VAL A 5 36.94 52.60 -8.33
N LEU A 6 36.37 52.38 -9.51
CA LEU A 6 35.13 51.59 -9.65
C LEU A 6 35.35 50.07 -9.62
N ALA A 7 36.57 49.60 -9.92
CA ALA A 7 36.89 48.18 -9.96
C ALA A 7 37.25 47.57 -8.59
N LEU A 8 37.54 48.40 -7.58
CA LEU A 8 37.88 47.93 -6.23
C LEU A 8 36.67 47.81 -5.29
N LEU A 9 35.54 48.43 -5.62
CA LEU A 9 34.31 48.34 -4.81
C LEU A 9 33.38 47.18 -5.22
N LEU A 10 33.65 46.51 -6.35
CA LEU A 10 32.89 45.34 -6.82
C LEU A 10 33.47 43.99 -6.34
N VAL A 11 34.68 43.97 -5.76
CA VAL A 11 35.33 42.74 -5.28
C VAL A 11 35.12 42.51 -3.77
N ILE A 12 34.62 43.51 -3.03
CA ILE A 12 34.43 43.41 -1.56
C ILE A 12 33.00 42.98 -1.18
N ILE A 13 32.09 42.80 -2.14
CA ILE A 13 30.74 42.22 -1.93
C ILE A 13 30.69 40.75 -2.39
N LEU A 14 31.79 40.01 -2.26
CA LEU A 14 31.85 38.56 -2.54
C LEU A 14 32.34 37.73 -1.35
N SER A 15 32.36 38.32 -0.14
CA SER A 15 32.78 37.60 1.06
C SER A 15 31.96 38.04 2.28
N SER A 16 30.72 37.57 2.39
CA SER A 16 30.01 37.46 3.68
C SER A 16 28.76 36.58 3.55
N THR A 17 28.70 35.58 4.43
CA THR A 17 27.55 34.72 4.79
C THR A 17 27.04 33.73 3.75
N ALA A 18 27.91 32.79 3.34
CA ALA A 18 27.48 31.44 2.96
C ALA A 18 27.41 30.51 4.19
N SER A 19 26.64 30.93 5.20
CA SER A 19 25.91 30.03 6.10
C SER A 19 24.49 30.58 6.02
N VAL A 20 23.49 29.83 5.58
CA VAL A 20 22.78 28.78 6.31
C VAL A 20 21.97 27.97 5.28
N PHE A 21 21.53 26.77 5.66
CA PHE A 21 20.66 25.84 4.91
C PHE A 21 21.34 24.95 3.87
N SER A 22 22.29 24.15 4.34
CA SER A 22 22.28 22.74 3.91
C SER A 22 21.01 22.10 4.47
N PHE A 23 19.92 22.15 3.70
CA PHE A 23 18.82 21.20 3.88
C PHE A 23 19.39 19.82 3.56
N THR A 24 19.82 19.12 4.61
CA THR A 24 19.93 17.67 4.57
C THR A 24 18.54 17.16 4.24
N ILE A 25 18.30 16.80 2.98
CA ILE A 25 17.16 15.97 2.60
C ILE A 25 17.44 14.61 3.25
N THR A 26 16.96 14.50 4.48
CA THR A 26 16.89 13.27 5.25
C THR A 26 16.06 12.29 4.43
N ALA A 27 16.72 11.27 3.91
CA ALA A 27 16.14 9.96 3.63
C ALA A 27 14.78 9.95 2.88
N LEU A 28 14.73 10.48 1.65
CA LEU A 28 13.92 9.79 0.65
C LEU A 28 14.63 8.47 0.36
N LYS A 29 14.23 7.45 1.12
CA LYS A 29 14.55 6.04 0.89
C LYS A 29 14.21 5.76 -0.58
N ARG A 30 15.20 5.87 -1.47
CA ARG A 30 15.11 5.43 -2.86
C ARG A 30 14.74 3.96 -2.80
N TYR A 31 13.44 3.67 -2.92
CA TYR A 31 12.97 2.35 -3.26
C TYR A 31 13.63 2.02 -4.58
N ARG A 32 14.60 1.10 -4.53
CA ARG A 32 15.44 0.73 -5.66
C ARG A 32 14.51 0.07 -6.68
N TYR A 33 14.14 0.82 -7.73
CA TYR A 33 13.32 0.34 -8.84
C TYR A 33 14.09 -0.77 -9.57
N SER A 34 13.77 -2.02 -9.24
CA SER A 34 14.22 -3.20 -9.97
C SER A 34 13.27 -3.43 -11.16
N ASN A 35 13.77 -4.03 -12.25
CA ASN A 35 13.02 -4.38 -13.45
C ASN A 35 11.68 -5.05 -13.08
N HIS A 36 10.56 -4.36 -13.33
CA HIS A 36 9.25 -4.70 -12.76
C HIS A 36 8.56 -5.84 -13.54
N THR A 37 8.90 -7.08 -13.19
CA THR A 37 8.06 -8.27 -13.39
C THR A 37 7.30 -8.68 -12.13
N ASP A 38 7.36 -7.84 -11.09
CA ASP A 38 7.06 -8.29 -9.74
C ASP A 38 5.56 -8.25 -9.45
N VAL A 39 4.98 -9.45 -9.44
CA VAL A 39 3.74 -9.74 -8.73
C VAL A 39 3.84 -9.25 -7.29
N THR A 40 2.70 -8.88 -6.72
CA THR A 40 2.66 -8.35 -5.37
C THR A 40 3.00 -9.42 -4.34
N THR A 41 3.73 -9.01 -3.30
CA THR A 41 4.01 -9.84 -2.12
C THR A 41 3.33 -9.30 -0.86
N VAL A 42 2.62 -8.18 -1.00
CA VAL A 42 1.93 -7.46 0.07
C VAL A 42 0.41 -7.57 -0.10
N PRO A 43 -0.37 -7.58 0.99
CA PRO A 43 -1.82 -7.68 0.89
C PRO A 43 -2.45 -6.44 0.24
N PRO A 44 -3.71 -6.52 -0.23
CA PRO A 44 -4.43 -5.33 -0.62
C PRO A 44 -4.60 -4.39 0.57
N CYS A 45 -4.79 -3.10 0.30
CA CYS A 45 -5.24 -2.18 1.33
C CYS A 45 -6.64 -2.55 1.83
N CYS A 46 -6.96 -2.12 3.04
CA CYS A 46 -8.27 -2.28 3.67
C CYS A 46 -8.83 -0.89 4.00
N SER A 47 -9.86 -0.47 3.26
CA SER A 47 -10.54 0.81 3.50
C SER A 47 -12.01 0.74 3.11
N ASP A 48 -12.80 1.73 3.52
CA ASP A 48 -14.17 1.95 3.07
C ASP A 48 -14.16 2.84 1.82
N LEU A 49 -13.71 2.30 0.68
CA LEU A 49 -13.50 3.08 -0.55
C LEU A 49 -14.78 3.71 -1.12
N ILE A 50 -15.96 3.12 -0.85
CA ILE A 50 -17.25 3.73 -1.24
C ILE A 50 -17.79 4.73 -0.19
N GLY A 51 -17.01 5.00 0.85
CA GLY A 51 -17.30 5.91 1.95
C GLY A 51 -17.83 5.17 3.18
N SER A 52 -17.27 5.48 4.36
CA SER A 52 -17.67 4.89 5.65
C SER A 52 -19.15 5.12 5.95
N LEU A 53 -19.69 6.31 5.66
CA LEU A 53 -21.12 6.59 5.80
C LEU A 53 -21.98 5.72 4.88
N THR A 54 -21.52 5.44 3.66
CA THR A 54 -22.20 4.55 2.72
C THR A 54 -22.21 3.11 3.24
N CYS A 55 -21.06 2.62 3.69
CA CYS A 55 -20.95 1.28 4.28
C CYS A 55 -21.83 1.13 5.53
N LYS A 56 -21.84 2.16 6.40
CA LYS A 56 -22.75 2.22 7.54
C LYS A 56 -24.22 2.14 7.11
N ARG A 57 -24.64 2.96 6.13
CA ARG A 57 -26.02 2.94 5.62
C ARG A 57 -26.41 1.60 5.00
N LEU A 58 -25.47 0.93 4.32
CA LEU A 58 -25.71 -0.41 3.78
C LEU A 58 -25.94 -1.43 4.91
N ASN A 59 -25.15 -1.35 5.98
CA ASN A 59 -25.31 -2.19 7.17
C ASN A 59 -26.63 -1.88 7.91
N ASP A 60 -26.92 -0.60 8.17
CA ASP A 60 -28.13 -0.17 8.87
C ASP A 60 -29.41 -0.57 8.12
N ARG A 61 -29.36 -0.57 6.78
CA ARG A 61 -30.51 -0.96 5.94
C ARG A 61 -30.80 -2.46 6.00
N ASP A 62 -29.76 -3.29 5.90
CA ASP A 62 -29.88 -4.75 5.96
C ASP A 62 -28.56 -5.39 6.46
N PRO A 63 -28.45 -5.64 7.78
CA PRO A 63 -27.23 -6.17 8.38
C PRO A 63 -26.88 -7.58 7.88
N LEU A 64 -27.89 -8.39 7.56
CA LEU A 64 -27.69 -9.78 7.11
C LEU A 64 -27.10 -9.80 5.69
N VAL A 65 -27.62 -8.96 4.79
CA VAL A 65 -27.07 -8.82 3.45
C VAL A 65 -25.69 -8.19 3.52
N PHE A 66 -25.49 -7.12 4.32
CA PHE A 66 -24.18 -6.50 4.48
C PHE A 66 -23.12 -7.51 4.94
N ASN A 67 -23.40 -8.26 6.01
CA ASN A 67 -22.47 -9.26 6.52
C ASN A 67 -22.23 -10.40 5.51
N ARG A 68 -23.27 -10.85 4.80
CA ARG A 68 -23.10 -11.84 3.72
C ARG A 68 -22.09 -11.36 2.67
N ARG A 69 -22.14 -10.08 2.28
CA ARG A 69 -21.18 -9.50 1.33
C ARG A 69 -19.78 -9.40 1.93
N CYS A 70 -19.64 -9.04 3.21
CA CYS A 70 -18.37 -9.09 3.92
C CYS A 70 -17.75 -10.51 3.93
N GLN A 71 -18.56 -11.56 3.90
CA GLN A 71 -18.10 -12.94 3.99
C GLN A 71 -17.94 -13.66 2.64
N LYS A 72 -18.57 -13.14 1.57
CA LYS A 72 -18.64 -13.82 0.26
C LYS A 72 -18.15 -12.99 -0.92
N GLU A 73 -17.93 -11.69 -0.77
CA GLU A 73 -17.51 -10.81 -1.86
C GLU A 73 -16.16 -10.19 -1.54
N ALA A 74 -15.07 -10.75 -2.08
CA ALA A 74 -13.71 -10.27 -1.83
C ALA A 74 -13.52 -8.77 -2.15
N ASP A 75 -14.12 -8.26 -3.23
CA ASP A 75 -14.06 -6.83 -3.58
C ASP A 75 -14.78 -5.95 -2.55
N PHE A 76 -15.95 -6.39 -2.08
CA PHE A 76 -16.72 -5.65 -1.07
C PHE A 76 -15.99 -5.65 0.26
N SER A 77 -15.56 -6.85 0.66
CA SER A 77 -14.91 -7.17 1.92
C SER A 77 -13.54 -6.53 2.08
N MET A 78 -12.71 -6.49 1.04
CA MET A 78 -11.33 -6.00 1.16
C MET A 78 -11.17 -4.56 0.70
N ILE A 79 -11.99 -4.11 -0.26
CA ILE A 79 -11.78 -2.80 -0.91
C ILE A 79 -12.92 -1.82 -0.66
N GLN A 80 -14.19 -2.23 -0.78
CA GLN A 80 -15.30 -1.27 -0.75
C GLN A 80 -15.70 -0.84 0.66
N CYS A 81 -15.81 -1.79 1.59
CA CYS A 81 -16.29 -1.57 2.96
C CYS A 81 -15.44 -2.32 3.99
N CYS A 82 -14.12 -2.38 3.79
CA CYS A 82 -13.29 -3.29 4.56
C CYS A 82 -13.23 -2.97 6.05
N ASN A 83 -13.13 -1.68 6.39
CA ASN A 83 -13.11 -1.24 7.78
C ASN A 83 -14.47 -1.49 8.43
N SER A 84 -15.56 -1.16 7.73
CA SER A 84 -16.94 -1.41 8.20
C SER A 84 -17.27 -2.90 8.34
N CYS A 85 -16.63 -3.78 7.57
CA CYS A 85 -16.75 -5.23 7.72
C CYS A 85 -15.89 -5.82 8.86
N GLY A 86 -15.06 -5.02 9.54
CA GLY A 86 -14.13 -5.44 10.59
C GLY A 86 -12.68 -5.34 10.14
N LEU A 87 -12.00 -4.25 10.53
CA LEU A 87 -10.60 -4.00 10.18
C LEU A 87 -9.67 -5.10 10.68
N ASP A 88 -9.80 -5.47 11.95
CA ASP A 88 -8.93 -6.46 12.60
C ASP A 88 -9.12 -7.87 12.03
N ASP A 89 -10.31 -8.17 11.51
CA ASP A 89 -10.67 -9.46 10.90
C ASP A 89 -10.31 -9.55 9.40
N ALA A 90 -9.81 -8.46 8.81
CA ALA A 90 -9.44 -8.45 7.39
C ALA A 90 -8.43 -9.54 6.99
N PRO A 91 -7.39 -9.87 7.79
CA PRO A 91 -6.48 -10.97 7.50
C PRO A 91 -7.18 -12.34 7.43
N GLU A 92 -8.10 -12.61 8.36
CA GLU A 92 -8.86 -13.87 8.40
C GLU A 92 -9.80 -13.98 7.21
N ARG A 93 -10.57 -12.93 6.92
CA ARG A 93 -11.45 -12.87 5.75
C ARG A 93 -10.68 -13.06 4.45
N TYR A 94 -9.51 -12.43 4.34
CA TYR A 94 -8.64 -12.58 3.18
C TYR A 94 -8.16 -14.03 3.01
N ALA A 95 -7.66 -14.65 4.07
CA ALA A 95 -7.21 -16.04 4.02
C ALA A 95 -8.34 -17.00 3.60
N LYS A 96 -9.57 -16.73 4.04
CA LYS A 96 -10.77 -17.48 3.66
C LYS A 96 -11.11 -17.32 2.18
N PHE A 97 -11.01 -16.12 1.61
CA PHE A 97 -11.27 -15.92 0.18
C PHE A 97 -10.26 -16.61 -0.72
N PHE A 98 -9.05 -16.88 -0.26
CA PHE A 98 -7.99 -17.48 -1.08
C PHE A 98 -7.50 -18.81 -0.52
N ASP A 99 -8.36 -19.54 0.21
CA ASP A 99 -8.04 -20.82 0.85
C ASP A 99 -7.40 -21.86 -0.08
N ALA A 100 -7.86 -21.90 -1.34
CA ALA A 100 -7.36 -22.69 -2.47
C ALA A 100 -6.34 -21.94 -3.35
N ASN A 101 -5.79 -20.83 -2.88
CA ASN A 101 -4.86 -19.95 -3.58
C ASN A 101 -5.34 -19.55 -4.99
N THR A 102 -4.61 -19.94 -6.03
CA THR A 102 -4.94 -19.64 -7.43
C THR A 102 -6.21 -20.31 -7.89
N ASP A 103 -6.64 -21.38 -7.24
CA ASP A 103 -7.82 -22.17 -7.62
C ASP A 103 -9.10 -21.71 -6.90
N SER A 104 -9.00 -20.71 -6.02
CA SER A 104 -10.16 -20.10 -5.37
C SER A 104 -11.10 -19.44 -6.38
N GLU A 105 -12.41 -19.48 -6.12
CA GLU A 105 -13.44 -18.75 -6.88
C GLU A 105 -13.20 -17.24 -6.92
N HIS A 106 -12.50 -16.69 -5.93
CA HIS A 106 -12.16 -15.28 -5.88
C HIS A 106 -10.86 -14.96 -6.63
N CYS A 107 -10.13 -15.95 -7.13
CA CYS A 107 -8.89 -15.73 -7.86
C CYS A 107 -9.11 -15.61 -9.38
N PHE A 108 -9.45 -14.40 -9.84
CA PHE A 108 -9.60 -14.11 -11.26
C PHE A 108 -9.21 -12.68 -11.61
N ASP A 109 -8.83 -12.48 -12.87
CA ASP A 109 -8.70 -11.15 -13.45
C ASP A 109 -10.05 -10.73 -14.04
N ARG A 110 -10.48 -9.50 -13.77
CA ARG A 110 -11.70 -8.93 -14.36
C ARG A 110 -11.45 -8.47 -15.80
N MET A 111 -10.20 -8.08 -16.09
CA MET A 111 -9.76 -7.66 -17.41
C MET A 111 -9.13 -8.80 -18.20
N SER A 112 -8.93 -8.59 -19.50
CA SER A 112 -8.33 -9.61 -20.36
C SER A 112 -6.88 -9.92 -19.97
N PRO A 113 -6.37 -11.14 -20.24
CA PRO A 113 -4.99 -11.51 -19.94
C PRO A 113 -3.96 -10.55 -20.56
N ASN A 114 -4.22 -10.07 -21.78
CA ASN A 114 -3.35 -9.09 -22.45
C ASN A 114 -3.33 -7.75 -21.70
N PHE A 115 -4.50 -7.27 -21.25
CA PHE A 115 -4.57 -6.06 -20.43
C PHE A 115 -3.77 -6.23 -19.14
N CYS A 116 -3.99 -7.32 -18.41
CA CYS A 116 -3.32 -7.54 -17.13
C CYS A 116 -1.81 -7.78 -17.26
N ALA A 117 -1.36 -8.43 -18.35
CA ALA A 117 0.07 -8.55 -18.65
C ALA A 117 0.71 -7.17 -18.88
N LYS A 118 0.03 -6.25 -19.59
CA LYS A 118 0.52 -4.88 -19.78
C LYS A 118 0.49 -4.08 -18.47
N PHE A 119 -0.55 -4.26 -17.66
CA PHE A 119 -0.71 -3.65 -16.35
C PHE A 119 0.43 -4.05 -15.39
N LEU A 120 0.80 -5.34 -15.35
CA LEU A 120 1.92 -5.85 -14.55
C LEU A 120 3.26 -5.24 -14.98
N ASN A 121 3.53 -5.23 -16.30
CA ASN A 121 4.83 -4.83 -16.83
C ASN A 121 5.00 -3.30 -17.00
N LYS A 122 4.03 -2.48 -16.55
CA LYS A 122 3.98 -1.02 -16.81
C LYS A 122 4.29 -0.67 -18.29
N ARG A 123 3.72 -1.42 -19.24
CA ARG A 123 3.95 -1.19 -20.68
C ARG A 123 2.87 -0.28 -21.28
N ASP A 124 3.19 0.35 -22.41
CA ASP A 124 2.33 1.26 -23.18
C ASP A 124 1.92 2.53 -22.41
N PHE A 125 0.66 2.97 -22.51
CA PHE A 125 0.11 4.15 -21.83
C PHE A 125 0.23 4.10 -20.29
N TRP A 126 0.53 2.93 -19.72
CA TRP A 126 0.70 2.72 -18.29
C TRP A 126 2.15 2.92 -17.79
N SER A 127 3.10 3.12 -18.72
CA SER A 127 4.52 3.30 -18.39
C SER A 127 4.82 4.52 -17.51
N SER A 128 4.02 5.58 -17.65
CA SER A 128 4.04 6.77 -16.79
C SER A 128 3.00 6.72 -15.67
N SER A 129 2.17 5.67 -15.62
CA SER A 129 1.10 5.58 -14.64
C SER A 129 1.62 5.10 -13.29
N ILE A 130 0.97 5.60 -12.23
CA ILE A 130 1.19 5.17 -10.85
C ILE A 130 0.56 3.76 -10.62
N TRP A 131 -0.20 3.23 -11.58
CA TRP A 131 -1.02 2.04 -11.40
C TRP A 131 -0.26 0.78 -11.81
N SER A 132 -0.05 -0.12 -10.85
CA SER A 132 0.60 -1.40 -11.05
C SER A 132 0.32 -2.36 -9.90
N CYS A 133 1.04 -3.49 -9.85
CA CYS A 133 0.93 -4.48 -8.76
C CYS A 133 1.81 -4.13 -7.54
N ASP A 134 2.46 -2.97 -7.50
CA ASP A 134 3.48 -2.55 -6.50
C ASP A 134 2.98 -2.28 -5.07
N GLY A 135 1.70 -2.53 -4.78
CA GLY A 135 1.12 -2.39 -3.44
C GLY A 135 0.58 -1.00 -3.11
N ILE A 136 1.04 0.07 -3.77
CA ILE A 136 0.53 1.44 -3.54
C ILE A 136 -0.86 1.61 -4.15
N SER A 137 -1.03 1.10 -5.38
CA SER A 137 -2.30 1.09 -6.10
C SER A 137 -3.06 -0.26 -5.95
N ALA A 138 -2.81 -0.95 -4.83
CA ALA A 138 -3.30 -2.31 -4.60
C ALA A 138 -4.82 -2.44 -4.70
N ASN A 139 -5.60 -1.41 -4.34
CA ASN A 139 -7.06 -1.43 -4.50
C ASN A 139 -7.51 -1.60 -5.96
N LEU A 140 -6.86 -0.90 -6.89
CA LEU A 140 -7.20 -1.00 -8.30
C LEU A 140 -6.72 -2.34 -8.84
N ALA A 141 -5.46 -2.68 -8.59
CA ALA A 141 -4.84 -3.92 -9.02
C ALA A 141 -5.61 -5.16 -8.54
N PHE A 142 -6.02 -5.19 -7.28
CA PHE A 142 -6.84 -6.25 -6.67
C PHE A 142 -8.21 -6.41 -7.35
N ARG A 143 -8.80 -5.32 -7.86
CA ARG A 143 -10.13 -5.35 -8.49
C ARG A 143 -10.10 -5.76 -9.96
N ILE A 144 -9.02 -5.43 -10.68
CA ILE A 144 -8.96 -5.59 -12.15
C ILE A 144 -8.07 -6.74 -12.60
N CYS A 145 -6.95 -6.97 -11.92
CA CYS A 145 -5.92 -7.94 -12.30
C CYS A 145 -5.45 -8.74 -11.09
N ARG A 146 -6.40 -9.21 -10.27
CA ARG A 146 -6.15 -9.86 -8.98
C ARG A 146 -5.20 -11.06 -9.10
N ARG A 147 -5.46 -11.94 -10.08
CA ARG A 147 -4.68 -13.16 -10.31
C ARG A 147 -3.32 -12.80 -10.89
N THR A 148 -3.29 -12.00 -11.95
CA THR A 148 -2.03 -11.59 -12.60
C THR A 148 -1.12 -10.83 -11.63
N CYS A 149 -1.67 -10.00 -10.75
CA CYS A 149 -0.89 -9.27 -9.76
C CYS A 149 -0.49 -10.09 -8.53
N GLY A 150 -0.88 -11.36 -8.40
CA GLY A 150 -0.44 -12.22 -7.29
C GLY A 150 -1.26 -12.11 -6.00
N PHE A 151 -2.43 -11.46 -6.02
CA PHE A 151 -3.29 -11.31 -4.84
C PHE A 151 -4.06 -12.58 -4.46
N CYS A 152 -3.78 -13.72 -5.08
CA CYS A 152 -4.45 -14.98 -4.76
C CYS A 152 -3.69 -15.84 -3.75
N ASN A 153 -2.61 -15.35 -3.17
CA ASN A 153 -1.89 -16.10 -2.14
C ASN A 153 -2.54 -15.86 -0.78
N LYS A 154 -3.15 -16.87 -0.14
CA LYS A 154 -3.79 -16.67 1.19
C LYS A 154 -2.86 -16.15 2.27
N ASN A 155 -1.57 -16.41 2.15
CA ASN A 155 -0.54 -16.02 3.11
C ASN A 155 0.01 -14.60 2.82
N LEU A 156 -0.74 -13.70 2.16
CA LEU A 156 -0.27 -12.32 1.99
C LEU A 156 -0.25 -11.53 3.31
N TYR A 157 -1.24 -11.72 4.20
CA TYR A 157 -1.23 -11.05 5.50
C TYR A 157 -0.32 -11.72 6.54
N SER A 158 -0.15 -13.05 6.49
CA SER A 158 0.63 -13.81 7.47
C SER A 158 1.70 -14.62 6.75
N LYS A 159 2.96 -14.24 7.00
CA LYS A 159 4.16 -14.92 6.50
C LYS A 159 4.78 -15.76 7.61
N ASP A 160 5.76 -16.57 7.27
CA ASP A 160 6.47 -17.43 8.24
C ASP A 160 7.26 -16.60 9.27
N ASP A 161 7.77 -15.44 8.87
CA ASP A 161 8.65 -14.57 9.65
C ASP A 161 7.94 -13.34 10.25
N GLY A 162 6.67 -13.12 9.90
CA GLY A 162 5.90 -11.98 10.41
C GLY A 162 4.54 -11.82 9.74
N TYR A 163 3.98 -10.63 9.84
CA TYR A 163 2.66 -10.33 9.32
C TYR A 163 2.54 -8.88 8.86
N TYR A 164 1.57 -8.61 8.00
CA TYR A 164 1.16 -7.27 7.61
C TYR A 164 -0.09 -6.87 8.39
N GLN A 165 -0.18 -5.60 8.80
CA GLN A 165 -1.42 -5.06 9.34
C GLN A 165 -2.34 -4.56 8.21
N PRO A 166 -3.66 -4.70 8.36
CA PRO A 166 -4.63 -4.05 7.49
C PRO A 166 -4.37 -2.54 7.47
N THR A 167 -4.05 -2.01 6.29
CA THR A 167 -3.62 -0.62 6.13
C THR A 167 -4.56 0.11 5.17
N PRO A 168 -4.93 1.38 5.41
CA PRO A 168 -5.73 2.18 4.47
C PRO A 168 -5.09 2.31 3.09
N CYS A 169 -5.91 2.51 2.06
CA CYS A 169 -5.43 2.66 0.69
C CYS A 169 -4.62 3.95 0.50
N GLY A 170 -3.62 3.90 -0.39
CA GLY A 170 -2.65 4.99 -0.61
C GLY A 170 -1.47 4.97 0.36
N ILE A 171 -1.47 4.06 1.34
CA ILE A 171 -0.35 3.83 2.27
C ILE A 171 0.16 2.41 2.01
N ALA A 172 1.48 2.26 1.91
CA ALA A 172 2.10 0.95 1.74
C ALA A 172 1.95 0.11 3.03
N PRO A 173 1.56 -1.17 2.95
CA PRO A 173 1.47 -2.03 4.13
C PRO A 173 2.82 -2.17 4.85
N GLU A 174 2.82 -2.01 6.17
CA GLU A 174 4.01 -2.25 7.00
C GLU A 174 4.11 -3.74 7.38
N PHE A 175 5.30 -4.33 7.18
CA PHE A 175 5.61 -5.67 7.65
C PHE A 175 6.13 -5.64 9.10
N ILE A 176 5.54 -6.48 9.95
CA ILE A 176 5.89 -6.61 11.36
C ILE A 176 6.47 -8.02 11.60
N PRO A 177 7.78 -8.13 11.84
CA PRO A 177 8.40 -9.41 12.21
C PRO A 177 7.86 -9.95 13.54
N TYR A 178 7.68 -11.28 13.65
CA TYR A 178 7.24 -11.89 14.91
C TYR A 178 8.23 -11.66 16.06
N SER A 179 9.54 -11.59 15.77
CA SER A 179 10.58 -11.25 16.73
C SER A 179 10.34 -9.88 17.39
N LYS A 180 9.93 -8.88 16.59
CA LYS A 180 9.61 -7.52 17.05
C LYS A 180 8.35 -7.51 17.94
N LYS A 181 7.33 -8.32 17.60
CA LYS A 181 6.11 -8.47 18.43
C LYS A 181 6.44 -9.06 19.80
N ALA A 182 7.31 -10.09 19.86
CA ALA A 182 7.73 -10.69 21.11
C ALA A 182 8.49 -9.70 22.00
N GLU A 183 9.30 -8.82 21.43
CA GLU A 183 10.00 -7.77 22.16
C GLU A 183 9.03 -6.72 22.74
N MET A 184 8.05 -6.27 21.95
CA MET A 184 7.03 -5.32 22.43
C MET A 184 6.23 -5.86 23.62
N LEU A 185 5.83 -7.15 23.56
CA LEU A 185 5.10 -7.79 24.66
C LEU A 185 5.95 -7.92 25.93
N LYS A 186 7.26 -8.16 25.79
CA LYS A 186 8.18 -8.17 26.94
C LYS A 186 8.28 -6.79 27.58
N ARG A 187 8.42 -5.71 26.80
CA ARG A 187 8.47 -4.33 27.31
C ARG A 187 7.16 -3.88 27.98
N TYR A 188 6.02 -4.27 27.43
CA TYR A 188 4.73 -3.95 28.05
C TYR A 188 4.61 -4.60 29.44
N LYS A 189 5.00 -5.87 29.56
CA LYS A 189 5.00 -6.58 30.85
C LYS A 189 5.99 -5.97 31.86
N SER A 190 7.15 -5.48 31.42
CA SER A 190 8.12 -4.83 32.32
C SER A 190 7.68 -3.46 32.82
N ASN A 191 6.81 -2.76 32.09
CA ASN A 191 6.33 -1.41 32.45
C ASN A 191 4.97 -1.43 33.18
N SER A 192 4.39 -2.60 33.41
CA SER A 192 3.11 -2.78 34.11
C SER A 192 3.29 -3.13 35.60
N PHE A 193 4.51 -2.98 36.12
CA PHE A 193 4.90 -3.18 37.52
C PHE A 193 5.58 -1.91 38.06
#